data_AF-A0A428YQV7-F1
#
_entry.id   AF-A0A428YQV7-F1
#
_cell.length_a   1.000
_cell.length_b   1.000
_cell.length_c   1.000
_cell.angle_alpha   90.00
_cell.angle_beta   90.00
_cell.angle_gamma   90.00
#
_symmetry.space_group_name_H-M   'P 1'
#
loop_
_entity.id
_entity.type
_entity.pdbx_description
1 polymer ?
#
loop_
_entity_poly.entity_id
_entity_poly.type
_entity_poly.pdbx_seq_one_letter_code
_entity_poly.pdbx_strand_id
1 'polypeptide(L)'
;MRSPLQGGLPPVGAVTGAVVEIACDESGFSGTNLLHSSAPVITHASVDLSADEAVGLITALRSGFRFSPHELKSSVFSRAVAGRSDGKAGQFLRGPGAGDALQWFLAALAGRAHVHLVDKEFFLVTRVVDLLLTEPSYAAGTRLTQDHRPAARELYRAGRSAGSDWGVFLAAFVELVRIKRRRPGRRGVEQFFQARDALVRHGLGAPAEAVLNGLGPAPVRAVLSRLDNDDRSIPPPLEPMLPALAETVLFWSGGRRQVLVTHDEQSALTADRLTRLRQVLAPDSGASPLAGLVMVDSRDDPRVQVADLLAGVARRLPETITGALLSPTSLRDPA
;
A
#
# COMPACT_ATOMS: atom_id res chain seq x y z
N MET A 1 -20.43 -22.49 -9.75
CA MET A 1 -20.96 -21.31 -9.04
C MET A 1 -19.78 -20.49 -8.57
N ARG A 2 -19.69 -19.20 -8.95
CA ARG A 2 -18.64 -18.30 -8.44
C ARG A 2 -18.92 -18.02 -6.96
N SER A 3 -17.89 -17.98 -6.13
CA SER A 3 -18.04 -17.51 -4.76
C SER A 3 -18.55 -16.07 -4.76
N PRO A 4 -19.46 -15.68 -3.86
CA PRO A 4 -19.87 -14.29 -3.75
C PRO A 4 -18.65 -13.43 -3.40
N LEU A 5 -18.54 -12.26 -4.04
CA LEU A 5 -17.55 -11.24 -3.72
C LEU A 5 -17.61 -10.96 -2.21
N GLN A 6 -16.49 -11.14 -1.50
CA GLN A 6 -16.44 -10.97 -0.04
C GLN A 6 -15.94 -9.58 0.33
N GLY A 7 -16.79 -8.78 0.97
CA GLY A 7 -16.45 -7.47 1.56
C GLY A 7 -17.11 -6.30 0.85
N GLY A 8 -16.53 -5.10 0.95
CA GLY A 8 -17.13 -3.87 0.44
C GLY A 8 -17.93 -3.10 1.50
N LEU A 9 -18.30 -1.89 1.16
CA LEU A 9 -19.02 -0.94 2.00
C LEU A 9 -20.09 -0.27 1.14
N PRO A 10 -21.39 -0.60 1.31
CA PRO A 10 -22.43 0.05 0.52
C PRO A 10 -22.40 1.57 0.75
N PRO A 11 -22.74 2.37 -0.28
CA PRO A 11 -22.85 3.81 -0.11
C PRO A 11 -23.86 4.16 0.99
N VAL A 12 -23.51 5.07 1.88
CA VAL A 12 -24.39 5.50 2.97
C VAL A 12 -25.32 6.61 2.48
N GLY A 13 -26.62 6.31 2.41
CA GLY A 13 -27.64 7.31 2.08
C GLY A 13 -27.48 7.93 0.68
N ALA A 14 -28.19 9.02 0.42
CA ALA A 14 -27.94 9.84 -0.76
C ALA A 14 -26.56 10.49 -0.60
N VAL A 15 -25.62 10.20 -1.49
CA VAL A 15 -24.30 10.84 -1.51
C VAL A 15 -24.51 12.36 -1.54
N THR A 16 -23.99 13.07 -0.55
CA THR A 16 -24.25 14.50 -0.37
C THR A 16 -23.12 15.32 -0.97
N GLY A 17 -23.41 16.11 -2.01
CA GLY A 17 -22.44 17.01 -2.63
C GLY A 17 -21.73 16.39 -3.85
N ALA A 18 -20.56 16.94 -4.19
CA ALA A 18 -19.81 16.50 -5.36
C ALA A 18 -19.14 15.13 -5.12
N VAL A 19 -19.25 14.23 -6.10
CA VAL A 19 -18.77 12.85 -6.02
C VAL A 19 -17.73 12.60 -7.11
N VAL A 20 -16.72 11.80 -6.79
CA VAL A 20 -15.80 11.22 -7.77
C VAL A 20 -15.85 9.70 -7.67
N GLU A 21 -15.96 9.04 -8.81
CA GLU A 21 -15.93 7.59 -8.90
C GLU A 21 -14.55 7.15 -9.39
N ILE A 22 -13.91 6.24 -8.66
CA ILE A 22 -12.59 5.74 -9.02
C ILE A 22 -12.58 4.22 -9.09
N ALA A 23 -11.77 3.67 -9.97
CA ALA A 23 -11.45 2.25 -10.00
C ALA A 23 -10.02 2.03 -9.49
N CYS A 24 -9.83 1.01 -8.66
CA CYS A 24 -8.57 0.74 -7.98
C CYS A 24 -8.13 -0.72 -8.13
N ASP A 25 -6.82 -0.93 -8.09
CA ASP A 25 -6.20 -2.24 -7.92
C ASP A 25 -4.82 -2.07 -7.25
N GLU A 26 -4.29 -3.17 -6.71
CA GLU A 26 -2.97 -3.22 -6.11
C GLU A 26 -2.00 -4.15 -6.82
N SER A 27 -0.71 -3.98 -6.53
CA SER A 27 0.31 -4.92 -6.96
C SER A 27 1.41 -5.09 -5.93
N GLY A 28 1.95 -6.31 -5.82
CA GLY A 28 3.11 -6.60 -4.97
C GLY A 28 2.76 -6.99 -3.53
N PHE A 29 1.47 -7.04 -3.19
CA PHE A 29 1.00 -7.57 -1.92
C PHE A 29 1.11 -9.11 -1.91
N SER A 30 1.76 -9.65 -0.88
CA SER A 30 1.98 -11.08 -0.69
C SER A 30 1.37 -11.56 0.64
N GLY A 31 0.28 -10.91 1.07
CA GLY A 31 -0.32 -11.11 2.38
C GLY A 31 0.62 -10.67 3.51
N THR A 32 0.53 -11.35 4.66
CA THR A 32 1.34 -11.04 5.85
C THR A 32 2.82 -11.38 5.71
N ASN A 33 3.24 -12.02 4.61
CA ASN A 33 4.63 -12.32 4.27
C ASN A 33 5.29 -11.13 3.54
N LEU A 34 5.27 -9.95 4.15
CA LEU A 34 5.73 -8.71 3.51
C LEU A 34 7.20 -8.81 3.07
N LEU A 35 8.09 -9.29 3.94
CA LEU A 35 9.56 -9.36 3.68
C LEU A 35 10.02 -10.53 2.79
N HIS A 36 9.15 -11.50 2.46
CA HIS A 36 9.57 -12.69 1.68
C HIS A 36 9.39 -12.53 0.17
N SER A 37 8.73 -11.47 -0.29
CA SER A 37 8.54 -11.21 -1.71
C SER A 37 9.74 -10.45 -2.27
N SER A 38 10.19 -10.83 -3.47
CA SER A 38 11.27 -10.15 -4.19
C SER A 38 10.93 -8.73 -4.65
N ALA A 39 9.66 -8.33 -4.59
CA ALA A 39 9.25 -6.95 -4.85
C ALA A 39 9.37 -6.13 -3.55
N PRO A 40 10.24 -5.10 -3.49
CA PRO A 40 10.43 -4.28 -2.28
C PRO A 40 9.24 -3.34 -2.01
N VAL A 41 8.37 -3.15 -3.00
CA VAL A 41 7.25 -2.21 -2.95
C VAL A 41 5.90 -2.90 -3.17
N ILE A 42 4.88 -2.34 -2.54
CA ILE A 42 3.46 -2.53 -2.84
C ILE A 42 2.97 -1.24 -3.48
N THR A 43 2.07 -1.36 -4.44
CA THR A 43 1.48 -0.22 -5.14
C THR A 43 -0.02 -0.32 -5.08
N HIS A 44 -0.69 0.77 -4.78
CA HIS A 44 -2.14 0.90 -4.94
C HIS A 44 -2.40 1.97 -5.98
N ALA A 45 -2.97 1.59 -7.11
CA ALA A 45 -3.27 2.49 -8.22
C ALA A 45 -4.77 2.76 -8.27
N SER A 46 -5.11 3.96 -8.73
CA SER A 46 -6.49 4.40 -8.89
C SER A 46 -6.63 5.25 -10.14
N VAL A 47 -7.78 5.14 -10.80
CA VAL A 47 -8.13 5.90 -12.00
C VAL A 47 -9.55 6.46 -11.89
N ASP A 48 -9.73 7.70 -12.34
CA ASP A 48 -11.03 8.36 -12.51
C ASP A 48 -11.39 8.29 -14.00
N LEU A 49 -12.00 7.17 -14.41
CA LEU A 49 -12.38 6.88 -15.79
C LEU A 49 -13.79 6.29 -15.84
N SER A 50 -14.55 6.67 -16.86
CA SER A 50 -15.74 5.93 -17.27
C SER A 50 -15.37 4.56 -17.87
N ALA A 51 -16.35 3.65 -17.94
CA ALA A 51 -16.15 2.35 -18.56
C ALA A 51 -15.74 2.47 -20.04
N ASP A 52 -16.37 3.38 -20.78
CA ASP A 52 -16.09 3.61 -22.20
C ASP A 52 -14.68 4.18 -22.43
N GLU A 53 -14.24 5.14 -21.61
CA GLU A 53 -12.86 5.66 -21.63
C GLU A 53 -11.85 4.53 -21.38
N ALA A 54 -12.11 3.68 -20.37
CA ALA A 54 -11.23 2.56 -20.05
C ALA A 54 -11.17 1.50 -21.18
N VAL A 55 -12.32 1.17 -21.80
CA VAL A 55 -12.37 0.29 -22.98
C VAL A 55 -11.59 0.89 -24.14
N GLY A 56 -11.72 2.20 -24.38
CA GLY A 56 -10.97 2.92 -25.40
C GLY A 56 -9.47 2.83 -25.19
N LEU A 57 -9.00 3.07 -23.96
CA LEU A 57 -7.58 2.96 -23.60
C LEU A 57 -7.04 1.54 -23.79
N ILE A 58 -7.76 0.53 -23.31
CA ILE A 58 -7.38 -0.88 -23.46
C ILE A 58 -7.33 -1.29 -24.94
N THR A 59 -8.30 -0.83 -25.73
CA THR A 59 -8.38 -1.12 -27.16
C THR A 59 -7.22 -0.47 -27.92
N ALA A 60 -6.89 0.79 -27.60
CA ALA A 60 -5.74 1.49 -28.16
C ALA A 60 -4.42 0.79 -27.80
N LEU A 61 -4.26 0.32 -26.56
CA LEU A 61 -3.09 -0.49 -26.17
C LEU A 61 -2.96 -1.77 -26.99
N ARG A 62 -4.06 -2.54 -27.12
CA ARG A 62 -4.06 -3.81 -27.85
C ARG A 62 -3.79 -3.63 -29.34
N SER A 63 -4.48 -2.67 -29.98
CA SER A 63 -4.41 -2.46 -31.42
C SER A 63 -3.18 -1.68 -31.87
N GLY A 64 -2.80 -0.62 -31.15
CA GLY A 64 -1.69 0.26 -31.51
C GLY A 64 -0.31 -0.36 -31.27
N PHE A 65 -0.20 -1.21 -30.24
CA PHE A 65 1.10 -1.77 -29.81
C PHE A 65 1.17 -3.31 -29.90
N ARG A 66 0.11 -3.94 -30.44
CA ARG A 66 0.01 -5.39 -30.71
C ARG A 66 0.19 -6.28 -29.47
N PHE A 67 -0.39 -5.90 -28.33
CA PHE A 67 -0.43 -6.76 -27.15
C PHE A 67 -1.50 -7.85 -27.29
N SER A 68 -1.16 -9.10 -26.95
CA SER A 68 -2.12 -10.21 -26.92
C SER A 68 -3.20 -9.97 -25.84
N PRO A 69 -4.45 -10.47 -26.00
CA PRO A 69 -5.52 -10.30 -25.01
C PRO A 69 -5.17 -10.75 -23.59
N HIS A 70 -4.22 -11.69 -23.45
CA HIS A 70 -3.76 -12.26 -22.18
C HIS A 70 -2.50 -11.56 -21.62
N GLU A 71 -1.91 -10.65 -22.39
CA GLU A 71 -0.63 -9.99 -22.10
C GLU A 71 -0.81 -8.65 -21.36
N LEU A 72 -2.02 -8.12 -21.21
CA LEU A 72 -2.27 -6.90 -20.43
C LEU A 72 -2.13 -7.09 -18.91
N LYS A 73 -1.29 -8.03 -18.48
CA LYS A 73 -0.66 -7.92 -17.19
C LYS A 73 0.61 -7.13 -17.37
N SER A 74 0.78 -6.20 -16.46
CA SER A 74 1.92 -5.31 -16.27
C SER A 74 3.33 -5.94 -16.42
N SER A 75 3.44 -7.29 -16.44
CA SER A 75 4.58 -8.05 -16.97
C SER A 75 4.92 -7.72 -18.42
N VAL A 76 4.17 -6.81 -19.05
CA VAL A 76 4.40 -6.26 -20.38
C VAL A 76 5.27 -4.99 -20.46
N PHE A 77 5.55 -4.31 -19.35
CA PHE A 77 6.37 -3.08 -19.41
C PHE A 77 7.77 -3.22 -18.80
N SER A 78 8.08 -4.36 -18.18
CA SER A 78 9.19 -4.50 -17.24
C SER A 78 10.62 -4.54 -17.80
N ARG A 79 10.81 -4.57 -19.13
CA ARG A 79 12.15 -4.70 -19.72
C ARG A 79 12.54 -3.62 -20.72
N ALA A 80 11.62 -2.73 -21.07
CA ALA A 80 11.87 -1.64 -22.02
C ALA A 80 12.73 -0.50 -21.43
N VAL A 81 12.83 -0.41 -20.10
CA VAL A 81 13.48 0.72 -19.41
C VAL A 81 14.77 0.33 -18.65
N ALA A 82 14.97 -0.96 -18.37
CA ALA A 82 16.14 -1.44 -17.62
C ALA A 82 17.02 -2.34 -18.50
N GLY A 83 18.15 -1.80 -18.95
CA GLY A 83 19.24 -2.58 -19.57
C GLY A 83 19.97 -3.49 -18.57
N ARG A 84 19.25 -4.24 -17.73
CA ARG A 84 19.81 -5.18 -16.75
C ARG A 84 19.36 -6.61 -17.02
N SER A 85 20.35 -7.49 -17.00
CA SER A 85 20.30 -8.89 -17.40
C SER A 85 20.23 -9.78 -16.17
N ASP A 86 19.06 -9.88 -15.53
CA ASP A 86 18.82 -10.95 -14.56
C ASP A 86 17.75 -11.91 -15.09
N GLY A 87 18.19 -13.15 -15.29
CA GLY A 87 17.46 -14.18 -16.00
C GLY A 87 16.23 -14.70 -15.26
N LYS A 88 15.23 -15.10 -16.06
CA LYS A 88 13.96 -15.75 -15.71
C LYS A 88 12.83 -14.84 -15.20
N ALA A 89 12.35 -13.97 -16.09
CA ALA A 89 10.94 -13.62 -16.19
C ALA A 89 10.57 -13.31 -17.66
N GLY A 90 9.58 -14.02 -18.20
CA GLY A 90 8.81 -13.71 -19.42
C GLY A 90 9.59 -13.29 -20.68
N GLN A 91 9.76 -14.23 -21.61
CA GLN A 91 10.40 -14.02 -22.92
C GLN A 91 9.64 -13.06 -23.89
N PHE A 92 8.52 -12.47 -23.47
CA PHE A 92 7.58 -11.77 -24.36
C PHE A 92 7.71 -10.24 -24.38
N LEU A 93 8.65 -9.67 -23.63
CA LEU A 93 8.94 -8.23 -23.64
C LEU A 93 10.19 -7.82 -24.38
N ARG A 94 10.09 -7.91 -25.70
CA ARG A 94 11.11 -7.47 -26.64
C ARG A 94 10.52 -6.73 -27.83
N GLY A 95 9.35 -6.11 -27.67
CA GLY A 95 8.74 -5.31 -28.73
C GLY A 95 9.38 -3.92 -28.80
N PRO A 96 9.83 -3.43 -29.97
CA PRO A 96 10.44 -2.11 -30.11
C PRO A 96 9.51 -0.93 -29.72
N GLY A 97 8.21 -1.15 -29.51
CA GLY A 97 7.24 -0.11 -29.12
C GLY A 97 6.77 -0.13 -27.65
N ALA A 98 7.31 -0.99 -26.78
CA ALA A 98 6.83 -1.10 -25.39
C ALA A 98 7.12 0.16 -24.54
N GLY A 99 8.23 0.87 -24.83
CA GLY A 99 8.54 2.15 -24.20
C GLY A 99 7.56 3.24 -24.62
N ASP A 100 7.28 3.35 -25.92
CA ASP A 100 6.31 4.32 -26.47
C ASP A 100 4.89 4.05 -25.96
N ALA A 101 4.50 2.77 -25.88
CA ALA A 101 3.23 2.36 -25.31
C ALA A 101 3.08 2.78 -23.85
N LEU A 102 4.15 2.60 -23.06
CA LEU A 102 4.17 3.02 -21.66
C LEU A 102 4.06 4.54 -21.52
N GLN A 103 4.84 5.29 -22.31
CA GLN A 103 4.80 6.76 -22.28
C GLN A 103 3.43 7.29 -22.68
N TRP A 104 2.86 6.75 -23.77
CA TRP A 104 1.50 7.07 -24.20
C TRP A 104 0.47 6.75 -23.12
N PHE A 105 0.57 5.57 -22.49
CA PHE A 105 -0.35 5.14 -21.44
C PHE A 105 -0.31 6.07 -20.21
N LEU A 106 0.89 6.39 -19.73
CA LEU A 106 1.06 7.32 -18.61
C LEU A 106 0.58 8.74 -18.95
N ALA A 107 0.84 9.20 -20.18
CA ALA A 107 0.34 10.49 -20.66
C ALA A 107 -1.19 10.52 -20.75
N ALA A 108 -1.82 9.44 -21.22
CA ALA A 108 -3.28 9.33 -21.30
C ALA A 108 -3.96 9.32 -19.92
N LEU A 109 -3.22 8.93 -18.87
CA LEU A 109 -3.70 8.90 -17.49
C LEU A 109 -3.32 10.15 -16.68
N ALA A 110 -2.61 11.11 -17.27
CA ALA A 110 -2.17 12.31 -16.58
C ALA A 110 -3.38 13.09 -16.00
N GLY A 111 -3.37 13.34 -14.69
CA GLY A 111 -4.47 14.02 -13.97
C GLY A 111 -5.74 13.19 -13.79
N ARG A 112 -5.80 11.97 -14.34
CA ARG A 112 -6.91 11.01 -14.23
C ARG A 112 -6.52 9.74 -13.48
N ALA A 113 -5.29 9.68 -12.95
CA ALA A 113 -4.80 8.55 -12.19
C ALA A 113 -3.92 8.99 -11.01
N HIS A 114 -3.84 8.11 -10.01
CA HIS A 114 -3.03 8.31 -8.82
C HIS A 114 -2.50 6.97 -8.31
N VAL A 115 -1.24 6.95 -7.92
CA VAL A 115 -0.52 5.79 -7.40
C VAL A 115 0.03 6.11 -6.01
N HIS A 116 -0.30 5.25 -5.05
CA HIS A 116 0.32 5.23 -3.74
C HIS A 116 1.36 4.11 -3.68
N LEU A 117 2.63 4.47 -3.48
CA LEU A 117 3.75 3.53 -3.33
C LEU A 117 4.03 3.25 -1.85
N VAL A 118 4.24 1.99 -1.52
CA VAL A 118 4.55 1.51 -0.17
C VAL A 118 5.81 0.65 -0.22
N ASP A 119 6.95 1.22 0.16
CA ASP A 119 8.15 0.45 0.51
C ASP A 119 7.84 -0.41 1.74
N LYS A 120 8.07 -1.71 1.62
CA LYS A 120 7.67 -2.68 2.63
C LYS A 120 8.46 -2.54 3.92
N GLU A 121 9.75 -2.25 3.82
CA GLU A 121 10.59 -2.03 5.00
C GLU A 121 10.20 -0.72 5.68
N PHE A 122 10.03 0.36 4.92
CA PHE A 122 9.62 1.64 5.49
C PHE A 122 8.21 1.59 6.11
N PHE A 123 7.29 0.84 5.49
CA PHE A 123 5.99 0.52 6.08
C PHE A 123 6.14 -0.18 7.44
N LEU A 124 6.98 -1.21 7.55
CA LEU A 124 7.20 -1.90 8.82
C LEU A 124 7.79 -0.97 9.88
N VAL A 125 8.71 -0.09 9.52
CA VAL A 125 9.26 0.91 10.46
C VAL A 125 8.19 1.88 10.93
N THR A 126 7.34 2.34 10.01
CA THR A 126 6.18 3.17 10.34
C THR A 126 5.25 2.43 11.31
N ARG A 127 5.04 1.12 11.12
CA ARG A 127 4.26 0.28 12.05
C ARG A 127 4.95 0.09 13.40
N VAL A 128 6.27 -0.05 13.46
CA VAL A 128 7.00 -0.11 14.74
C VAL A 128 6.72 1.16 15.53
N VAL A 129 6.82 2.32 14.90
CA VAL A 129 6.61 3.61 15.56
C VAL A 129 5.13 3.78 15.96
N ASP A 130 4.21 3.66 15.01
CA ASP A 130 2.79 3.94 15.23
C ASP A 130 2.09 2.94 16.15
N LEU A 131 2.61 1.71 16.25
CA LEU A 131 2.02 0.68 17.12
C LEU A 131 2.68 0.62 18.50
N LEU A 132 3.99 0.89 18.61
CA LEU A 132 4.75 0.59 19.84
C LEU A 132 5.22 1.84 20.59
N LEU A 133 5.23 3.01 19.96
CA LEU A 133 5.62 4.28 20.60
C LEU A 133 4.43 5.22 20.85
N THR A 134 3.29 4.93 20.24
CA THR A 134 2.09 5.77 20.28
C THR A 134 0.84 4.94 20.50
N GLU A 135 -0.28 5.57 20.79
CA GLU A 135 -1.57 4.90 20.83
C GLU A 135 -1.97 4.45 19.41
N PRO A 136 -2.17 3.15 19.15
CA PRO A 136 -2.52 2.66 17.83
C PRO A 136 -3.85 3.22 17.32
N SER A 137 -3.89 3.59 16.05
CA SER A 137 -5.09 4.13 15.40
C SER A 137 -5.21 3.67 13.95
N TYR A 138 -6.44 3.57 13.44
CA TYR A 138 -6.71 3.35 12.01
C TYR A 138 -6.21 4.51 11.13
N ALA A 139 -5.93 5.68 11.71
CA ALA A 139 -5.33 6.82 11.01
C ALA A 139 -3.82 6.65 10.79
N ALA A 140 -3.18 5.73 11.53
CA ALA A 140 -1.75 5.52 11.52
C ALA A 140 -1.24 5.21 10.10
N GLY A 141 -0.15 5.86 9.69
CA GLY A 141 0.47 5.65 8.37
C GLY A 141 -0.24 6.39 7.24
N THR A 142 -1.20 7.25 7.57
CA THR A 142 -1.83 8.20 6.64
C THR A 142 -1.32 9.61 6.93
N ARG A 143 -1.67 10.57 6.07
CA ARG A 143 -1.39 11.99 6.24
C ARG A 143 -2.11 12.62 7.45
N LEU A 144 -3.06 11.90 8.05
CA LEU A 144 -3.78 12.36 9.24
C LEU A 144 -2.94 12.20 10.52
N THR A 145 -1.85 11.42 10.48
CA THR A 145 -0.97 11.15 11.63
C THR A 145 0.50 11.27 11.23
N GLN A 146 0.95 12.49 10.93
CA GLN A 146 2.31 12.72 10.42
C GLN A 146 3.38 12.94 11.48
N ASP A 147 3.00 13.18 12.74
CA ASP A 147 3.91 13.63 13.80
C ASP A 147 5.11 12.70 14.00
N HIS A 148 4.92 11.39 13.80
CA HIS A 148 5.94 10.37 14.00
C HIS A 148 6.62 9.91 12.71
N ARG A 149 6.19 10.41 11.55
CA ARG A 149 6.79 10.08 10.26
C ARG A 149 8.27 10.47 10.15
N PRO A 150 8.72 11.64 10.67
CA PRO A 150 10.16 11.96 10.69
C PRO A 150 10.96 10.92 11.47
N ALA A 151 10.48 10.50 12.64
CA ALA A 151 11.16 9.50 13.48
C ALA A 151 11.27 8.14 12.76
N ALA A 152 10.19 7.67 12.14
CA ALA A 152 10.21 6.45 11.33
C ALA A 152 11.20 6.56 10.15
N ARG A 153 11.27 7.72 9.50
CA ARG A 153 12.20 7.95 8.37
C ARG A 153 13.66 7.93 8.82
N GLU A 154 13.99 8.57 9.95
CA GLU A 154 15.35 8.56 10.49
C GLU A 154 15.78 7.13 10.86
N LEU A 155 14.92 6.36 11.53
CA LEU A 155 15.20 4.95 11.82
C LEU A 155 15.36 4.12 10.53
N TYR A 156 14.49 4.30 9.55
CA TYR A 156 14.57 3.59 8.26
C TYR A 156 15.89 3.89 7.53
N ARG A 157 16.28 5.17 7.43
CA ARG A 157 17.51 5.57 6.73
C ARG A 157 18.75 5.06 7.44
N ALA A 158 18.85 5.29 8.75
CA ALA A 158 20.01 4.90 9.53
C ALA A 158 20.11 3.38 9.68
N GLY A 159 18.98 2.71 9.94
CA GLY A 159 18.92 1.26 10.17
C GLY A 159 19.49 0.44 9.02
N ARG A 160 19.31 0.87 7.76
CA ARG A 160 19.90 0.19 6.59
C ARG A 160 21.43 0.10 6.62
N SER A 161 22.11 1.00 7.35
CA SER A 161 23.57 0.93 7.51
C SER A 161 24.02 -0.23 8.40
N ALA A 162 23.13 -0.81 9.22
CA ALA A 162 23.41 -1.95 10.10
C ALA A 162 23.49 -3.31 9.39
N GLY A 163 23.35 -3.35 8.06
CA GLY A 163 23.47 -4.58 7.27
C GLY A 163 22.42 -5.63 7.65
N SER A 164 22.87 -6.86 7.95
CA SER A 164 21.96 -7.98 8.24
C SER A 164 21.09 -7.76 9.49
N ASP A 165 21.58 -7.00 10.47
CA ASP A 165 20.85 -6.77 11.72
C ASP A 165 19.57 -5.95 11.49
N TRP A 166 19.55 -5.13 10.42
CA TRP A 166 18.33 -4.45 9.97
C TRP A 166 17.22 -5.44 9.59
N GLY A 167 17.56 -6.41 8.76
CA GLY A 167 16.64 -7.46 8.34
C GLY A 167 16.17 -8.32 9.52
N VAL A 168 17.07 -8.63 10.47
CA VAL A 168 16.74 -9.36 11.70
C VAL A 168 15.75 -8.58 12.56
N PHE A 169 15.92 -7.27 12.72
CA PHE A 169 14.99 -6.42 13.46
C PHE A 169 13.60 -6.37 12.83
N LEU A 170 13.50 -6.13 11.52
CA LEU A 170 12.21 -6.11 10.83
C LEU A 170 11.52 -7.47 10.85
N ALA A 171 12.27 -8.56 10.69
CA ALA A 171 11.74 -9.92 10.79
C ALA A 171 11.24 -10.22 12.22
N ALA A 172 11.97 -9.81 13.25
CA ALA A 172 11.56 -9.99 14.63
C ALA A 172 10.27 -9.22 14.93
N PHE A 173 10.10 -8.00 14.42
CA PHE A 173 8.85 -7.26 14.52
C PHE A 173 7.69 -7.98 13.81
N VAL A 174 7.89 -8.45 12.57
CA VAL A 174 6.87 -9.19 11.82
C VAL A 174 6.40 -10.43 12.59
N GLU A 175 7.32 -11.20 13.16
CA GLU A 175 6.99 -12.36 13.98
C GLU A 175 6.30 -11.97 15.29
N LEU A 176 6.70 -10.84 15.90
CA LEU A 176 6.09 -10.30 17.11
C LEU A 176 4.60 -9.99 16.93
N VAL A 177 4.20 -9.44 15.78
CA VAL A 177 2.81 -9.00 15.53
C VAL A 177 1.96 -10.02 14.74
N ARG A 178 2.42 -11.26 14.62
CA ARG A 178 1.73 -12.36 13.90
C ARG A 178 0.81 -13.21 14.78
N ILE A 179 -0.17 -12.57 15.43
CA ILE A 179 -1.06 -13.23 16.41
C ILE A 179 -1.88 -14.39 15.82
N LYS A 180 -2.37 -14.29 14.58
CA LYS A 180 -3.32 -15.27 14.01
C LYS A 180 -2.73 -16.64 13.67
N ARG A 181 -1.40 -16.81 13.70
CA ARG A 181 -0.75 -18.10 13.37
C ARG A 181 -0.03 -18.71 14.57
N ARG A 182 0.53 -17.90 15.47
CA ARG A 182 1.16 -18.33 16.72
C ARG A 182 1.10 -17.16 17.72
N ARG A 183 0.73 -17.43 18.97
CA ARG A 183 0.92 -16.43 20.04
C ARG A 183 2.41 -16.15 20.15
N PRO A 184 2.86 -14.88 20.12
CA PRO A 184 4.23 -14.56 20.46
C PRO A 184 4.44 -14.98 21.92
N GLY A 185 5.06 -16.14 22.13
CA GLY A 185 5.48 -16.53 23.46
C GLY A 185 6.50 -15.51 23.99
N ARG A 186 6.84 -15.62 25.27
CA ARG A 186 7.94 -14.86 25.90
C ARG A 186 9.19 -14.74 25.01
N ARG A 187 9.50 -15.83 24.28
CA ARG A 187 10.60 -15.90 23.31
C ARG A 187 10.52 -14.89 22.15
N GLY A 188 9.33 -14.60 21.61
CA GLY A 188 9.18 -13.64 20.50
C GLY A 188 9.47 -12.20 20.95
N VAL A 189 9.00 -11.85 22.15
CA VAL A 189 9.30 -10.55 22.79
C VAL A 189 10.80 -10.42 23.08
N GLU A 190 11.43 -11.46 23.61
CA GLU A 190 12.87 -11.48 23.86
C GLU A 190 13.69 -11.33 22.55
N GLN A 191 13.30 -12.02 21.48
CA GLN A 191 13.95 -11.92 20.17
C GLN A 191 13.83 -10.51 19.57
N PHE A 192 12.67 -9.87 19.69
CA PHE A 192 12.49 -8.49 19.25
C PHE A 192 13.44 -7.53 19.98
N PHE A 193 13.54 -7.65 21.31
CA PHE A 193 14.44 -6.78 22.08
C PHE A 193 15.92 -7.09 21.83
N GLN A 194 16.31 -8.34 21.62
CA GLN A 194 17.67 -8.69 21.19
C GLN A 194 18.04 -8.04 19.86
N ALA A 195 17.12 -8.03 18.89
CA ALA A 195 17.33 -7.41 17.59
C ALA A 195 17.38 -5.87 17.69
N ARG A 196 16.50 -5.26 18.49
CA ARG A 196 16.55 -3.83 18.82
C ARG A 196 17.91 -3.45 19.42
N ASP A 197 18.39 -4.22 20.40
CA ASP A 197 19.66 -3.94 21.10
C ASP A 197 20.87 -4.12 20.17
N ALA A 198 20.77 -5.03 19.19
CA ALA A 198 21.77 -5.14 18.13
C ALA A 198 21.86 -3.85 17.32
N LEU A 199 20.72 -3.29 16.88
CA LEU A 199 20.70 -2.01 16.17
C LEU A 199 21.27 -0.86 16.99
N VAL A 200 20.96 -0.78 18.29
CA VAL A 200 21.53 0.27 19.16
C VAL A 200 23.06 0.21 19.21
N ARG A 201 23.67 -0.99 19.19
CA ARG A 201 25.13 -1.15 19.20
C ARG A 201 25.84 -0.65 17.94
N HIS A 202 25.13 -0.46 16.83
CA HIS A 202 25.70 0.08 15.59
C HIS A 202 25.94 1.60 15.64
N GLY A 203 25.44 2.30 16.67
CA GLY A 203 25.64 3.75 16.77
C GLY A 203 24.96 4.49 15.63
N LEU A 204 23.65 4.25 15.43
CA LEU A 204 22.87 4.74 14.30
C LEU A 204 22.61 6.26 14.33
N GLY A 205 23.07 6.93 15.39
CA GLY A 205 22.89 8.36 15.59
C GLY A 205 21.66 8.67 16.45
N ALA A 206 21.70 9.82 17.12
CA ALA A 206 20.75 10.18 18.17
C ALA A 206 19.26 10.09 17.75
N PRO A 207 18.83 10.49 16.54
CA PRO A 207 17.42 10.38 16.15
C PRO A 207 16.92 8.93 16.05
N ALA A 208 17.70 8.05 15.43
CA ALA A 208 17.33 6.63 15.28
C ALA A 208 17.41 5.88 16.61
N GLU A 209 18.43 6.18 17.42
CA GLU A 209 18.57 5.61 18.76
C GLU A 209 17.46 6.06 19.72
N ALA A 210 16.96 7.29 19.61
CA ALA A 210 15.81 7.76 20.39
C ALA A 210 14.56 6.90 20.12
N VAL A 211 14.32 6.54 18.85
CA VAL A 211 13.22 5.63 18.47
C VAL A 211 13.43 4.25 19.09
N LEU A 212 14.62 3.67 18.92
CA LEU A 212 14.93 2.34 19.45
C LEU A 212 14.83 2.29 20.98
N ASN A 213 15.37 3.29 21.68
CA ASN A 213 15.33 3.37 23.13
C ASN A 213 13.92 3.63 23.68
N GLY A 214 13.04 4.25 22.89
CA GLY A 214 11.63 4.42 23.22
C GLY A 214 10.84 3.10 23.23
N LEU A 215 11.31 2.06 22.54
CA LEU A 215 10.65 0.75 22.49
C LEU A 215 10.83 0.01 23.81
N GLY A 216 9.94 0.28 24.78
CA GLY A 216 9.99 -0.31 26.12
C GLY A 216 9.22 -1.65 26.24
N PRO A 217 9.62 -2.55 27.16
CA PRO A 217 8.92 -3.82 27.38
C PRO A 217 7.45 -3.69 27.78
N ALA A 218 7.09 -2.67 28.57
CA ALA A 218 5.71 -2.48 29.03
C ALA A 218 4.76 -2.02 27.92
N PRO A 219 5.05 -0.94 27.16
CA PRO A 219 4.24 -0.56 26.00
C PRO A 219 4.08 -1.68 24.97
N VAL A 220 5.17 -2.38 24.64
CA VAL A 220 5.13 -3.51 23.68
C VAL A 220 4.18 -4.60 24.17
N ARG A 221 4.28 -5.03 25.44
CA ARG A 221 3.39 -6.06 25.98
C ARG A 221 1.93 -5.61 26.03
N ALA A 222 1.66 -4.33 26.29
CA ALA A 222 0.29 -3.80 26.31
C ALA A 222 -0.36 -3.89 24.93
N VAL A 223 0.36 -3.50 23.88
CA VAL A 223 -0.10 -3.58 22.49
C VAL A 223 -0.32 -5.03 22.06
N LEU A 224 0.62 -5.92 22.39
CA LEU A 224 0.48 -7.36 22.09
C LEU A 224 -0.72 -7.97 22.80
N SER A 225 -0.96 -7.59 24.06
CA SER A 225 -2.13 -8.07 24.81
C SER A 225 -3.45 -7.62 24.15
N ARG A 226 -3.51 -6.39 23.62
CA ARG A 226 -4.69 -5.91 22.88
C ARG A 226 -4.89 -6.66 21.57
N LEU A 227 -3.81 -6.86 20.81
CA LEU A 227 -3.85 -7.63 19.57
C LEU A 227 -4.24 -9.10 19.80
N ASP A 228 -3.77 -9.71 20.88
CA ASP A 228 -4.13 -11.08 21.30
C ASP A 228 -5.62 -11.22 21.64
N ASN A 229 -6.23 -10.13 22.14
CA ASN A 229 -7.66 -10.06 22.44
C ASN A 229 -8.52 -9.63 21.23
N ASP A 230 -7.96 -9.63 20.01
CA ASP A 230 -8.63 -9.17 18.78
C ASP A 230 -9.20 -7.75 18.92
N ASP A 231 -8.48 -6.86 19.62
CA ASP A 231 -8.88 -5.45 19.76
C ASP A 231 -8.96 -4.79 18.38
N ARG A 232 -10.20 -4.61 17.91
CA ARG A 232 -10.49 -4.09 16.57
C ARG A 232 -10.30 -2.58 16.46
N SER A 233 -9.92 -1.88 17.53
CA SER A 233 -9.45 -0.49 17.43
C SER A 233 -8.06 -0.40 16.78
N ILE A 234 -7.28 -1.49 16.84
CA ILE A 234 -5.95 -1.55 16.24
C ILE A 234 -6.07 -2.09 14.80
N PRO A 235 -5.61 -1.34 13.78
CA PRO A 235 -5.60 -1.88 12.42
C PRO A 235 -4.65 -3.08 12.35
N PRO A 236 -4.91 -4.07 11.47
CA PRO A 236 -4.02 -5.23 11.35
C PRO A 236 -2.58 -4.78 11.08
N PRO A 237 -1.59 -5.14 11.93
CA PRO A 237 -0.25 -4.54 11.89
C PRO A 237 0.50 -4.69 10.58
N LEU A 238 0.23 -5.77 9.84
CA LEU A 238 0.91 -6.12 8.59
C LEU A 238 0.03 -5.90 7.35
N GLU A 239 -0.97 -5.01 7.45
CA GLU A 239 -1.90 -4.71 6.38
C GLU A 239 -1.67 -3.30 5.81
N PRO A 240 -0.90 -3.18 4.70
CA PRO A 240 -0.63 -1.89 4.07
C PRO A 240 -1.81 -1.38 3.22
N MET A 241 -2.82 -2.21 2.93
CA MET A 241 -3.89 -1.79 2.01
C MET A 241 -4.84 -0.76 2.61
N LEU A 242 -5.11 -0.83 3.91
CA LEU A 242 -5.98 0.13 4.60
C LEU A 242 -5.42 1.57 4.56
N PRO A 243 -4.15 1.83 4.94
CA PRO A 243 -3.60 3.18 4.81
C PRO A 243 -3.43 3.61 3.35
N ALA A 244 -3.11 2.71 2.41
CA ALA A 244 -3.03 3.04 0.99
C ALA A 244 -4.38 3.47 0.39
N LEU A 245 -5.46 2.77 0.75
CA LEU A 245 -6.83 3.14 0.38
C LEU A 245 -7.23 4.48 1.00
N ALA A 246 -6.93 4.71 2.29
CA ALA A 246 -7.18 6.00 2.94
C ALA A 246 -6.49 7.15 2.21
N GLU A 247 -5.21 6.99 1.86
CA GLU A 247 -4.47 8.01 1.10
C GLU A 247 -5.07 8.28 -0.28
N THR A 248 -5.53 7.22 -0.94
CA THR A 248 -6.19 7.33 -2.24
C THR A 248 -7.51 8.10 -2.14
N VAL A 249 -8.35 7.76 -1.14
CA VAL A 249 -9.61 8.47 -0.87
C VAL A 249 -9.34 9.94 -0.53
N LEU A 250 -8.38 10.22 0.36
CA LEU A 250 -8.04 11.58 0.75
C LEU A 250 -7.50 12.39 -0.43
N PHE A 251 -6.74 11.78 -1.35
CA PHE A 251 -6.30 12.43 -2.59
C PHE A 251 -7.49 12.82 -3.46
N TRP A 252 -8.34 11.86 -3.84
CA TRP A 252 -9.45 12.09 -4.76
C TRP A 252 -10.54 13.00 -4.18
N SER A 253 -10.76 12.93 -2.86
CA SER A 253 -11.70 13.83 -2.18
C SER A 253 -11.33 15.30 -2.36
N GLY A 254 -10.03 15.62 -2.41
CA GLY A 254 -9.55 17.00 -2.37
C GLY A 254 -10.12 17.82 -1.21
N GLY A 255 -10.54 17.15 -0.11
CA GLY A 255 -11.23 17.73 1.04
C GLY A 255 -12.64 18.28 0.77
N ARG A 256 -13.19 18.12 -0.44
CA ARG A 256 -14.45 18.75 -0.87
C ARG A 256 -15.45 17.80 -1.52
N ARG A 257 -15.01 16.59 -1.88
CA ARG A 257 -15.79 15.58 -2.60
C ARG A 257 -15.85 14.30 -1.80
N GLN A 258 -16.95 13.57 -1.98
CA GLN A 258 -17.00 12.17 -1.58
C GLN A 258 -16.47 11.27 -2.72
N VAL A 259 -15.97 10.10 -2.35
CA VAL A 259 -15.31 9.14 -3.24
C VAL A 259 -16.07 7.83 -3.16
N LEU A 260 -16.53 7.36 -4.33
CA LEU A 260 -17.05 6.01 -4.52
C LEU A 260 -15.95 5.17 -5.16
N VAL A 261 -15.62 4.05 -4.54
CA VAL A 261 -14.51 3.19 -4.95
C VAL A 261 -15.05 1.91 -5.58
N THR A 262 -14.65 1.63 -6.80
CA THR A 262 -14.69 0.29 -7.38
C THR A 262 -13.29 -0.31 -7.22
N HIS A 263 -13.16 -1.50 -6.67
CA HIS A 263 -11.85 -2.11 -6.38
C HIS A 263 -11.83 -3.56 -6.89
N ASP A 264 -10.67 -4.06 -7.33
CA ASP A 264 -10.51 -5.51 -7.54
C ASP A 264 -10.73 -6.28 -6.22
N GLU A 265 -10.88 -7.60 -6.29
CA GLU A 265 -11.03 -8.42 -5.09
C GLU A 265 -9.86 -8.27 -4.12
N GLN A 266 -10.13 -7.77 -2.91
CA GLN A 266 -9.13 -7.61 -1.88
C GLN A 266 -9.63 -8.09 -0.51
N SER A 267 -9.08 -9.22 -0.06
CA SER A 267 -9.41 -9.86 1.22
C SER A 267 -9.22 -8.96 2.44
N ALA A 268 -8.35 -7.95 2.35
CA ALA A 268 -8.11 -7.00 3.41
C ALA A 268 -9.29 -6.03 3.65
N LEU A 269 -10.09 -5.75 2.62
CA LEU A 269 -11.12 -4.71 2.58
C LEU A 269 -12.50 -5.24 3.01
N THR A 270 -12.54 -5.81 4.21
CA THR A 270 -13.80 -6.29 4.81
C THR A 270 -14.70 -5.12 5.21
N ALA A 271 -16.02 -5.34 5.21
CA ALA A 271 -17.00 -4.31 5.60
C ALA A 271 -16.73 -3.70 6.98
N ASP A 272 -16.32 -4.53 7.94
CA ASP A 272 -15.98 -4.14 9.31
C ASP A 272 -14.75 -3.21 9.35
N ARG A 273 -13.69 -3.53 8.58
CA ARG A 273 -12.49 -2.66 8.47
C ARG A 273 -12.77 -1.37 7.72
N LEU A 274 -13.55 -1.44 6.64
CA LEU A 274 -13.96 -0.27 5.85
C LEU A 274 -14.85 0.68 6.66
N THR A 275 -15.71 0.15 7.54
CA THR A 275 -16.52 0.96 8.44
C THR A 275 -15.66 1.75 9.42
N ARG A 276 -14.63 1.13 10.03
CA ARG A 276 -13.68 1.83 10.91
C ARG A 276 -12.83 2.85 10.15
N LEU A 277 -12.37 2.49 8.95
CA LEU A 277 -11.65 3.42 8.09
C LEU A 277 -12.50 4.65 7.78
N ARG A 278 -13.78 4.44 7.43
CA ARG A 278 -14.74 5.52 7.19
C ARG A 278 -14.93 6.43 8.41
N GLN A 279 -15.00 5.86 9.62
CA GLN A 279 -15.12 6.65 10.85
C GLN A 279 -13.89 7.53 11.09
N VAL A 280 -12.69 7.00 10.85
CA VAL A 280 -11.45 7.75 11.01
C VAL A 280 -11.26 8.83 9.93
N LEU A 281 -11.72 8.58 8.71
CA LEU A 281 -11.63 9.55 7.63
C LEU A 281 -12.67 10.68 7.74
N ALA A 282 -13.70 10.50 8.58
CA ALA A 282 -14.72 11.53 8.78
C ALA A 282 -14.10 12.75 9.49
N PRO A 283 -14.23 13.96 8.92
CA PRO A 283 -13.86 15.17 9.65
C PRO A 283 -14.83 15.40 10.80
N ASP A 284 -14.40 16.11 11.85
CA ASP A 284 -15.20 16.38 13.06
C ASP A 284 -16.58 16.98 12.77
N SER A 285 -16.73 17.69 11.65
CA SER A 285 -17.93 18.43 11.26
C SER A 285 -18.68 17.85 10.04
N GLY A 286 -18.33 16.66 9.53
CA GLY A 286 -18.85 16.25 8.23
C GLY A 286 -18.85 14.76 7.93
N ALA A 287 -19.36 14.44 6.74
CA ALA A 287 -19.38 13.08 6.23
C ALA A 287 -17.97 12.63 5.82
N SER A 288 -17.70 11.34 5.99
CA SER A 288 -16.48 10.75 5.48
C SER A 288 -16.32 10.97 3.97
N PRO A 289 -15.09 11.25 3.50
CA PRO A 289 -14.78 11.28 2.07
C PRO A 289 -14.95 9.91 1.42
N LEU A 290 -14.80 8.80 2.15
CA LEU A 290 -15.18 7.47 1.65
C LEU A 290 -16.71 7.31 1.72
N ALA A 291 -17.41 7.48 0.59
CA ALA A 291 -18.86 7.30 0.51
C ALA A 291 -19.24 5.81 0.47
N GLY A 292 -18.50 5.00 -0.28
CA GLY A 292 -18.75 3.58 -0.46
C GLY A 292 -17.62 2.90 -1.23
N LEU A 293 -17.56 1.58 -1.12
CA LEU A 293 -16.63 0.73 -1.83
C LEU A 293 -17.33 -0.54 -2.31
N VAL A 294 -17.23 -0.84 -3.60
CA VAL A 294 -17.71 -2.09 -4.20
C VAL A 294 -16.51 -2.84 -4.74
N MET A 295 -16.47 -4.15 -4.48
CA MET A 295 -15.50 -5.04 -5.11
C MET A 295 -16.08 -5.61 -6.40
N VAL A 296 -15.24 -5.77 -7.41
CA VAL A 296 -15.58 -6.36 -8.71
C VAL A 296 -14.47 -7.32 -9.14
N ASP A 297 -14.78 -8.23 -10.05
CA ASP A 297 -13.77 -9.02 -10.75
C ASP A 297 -13.14 -8.13 -11.83
N SER A 298 -11.81 -7.97 -11.82
CA SER A 298 -11.09 -7.21 -12.84
C SER A 298 -11.43 -7.61 -14.28
N ARG A 299 -11.85 -8.86 -14.55
CA ARG A 299 -12.27 -9.29 -15.90
C ARG A 299 -13.58 -8.66 -16.37
N ASP A 300 -14.41 -8.24 -15.42
CA ASP A 300 -15.76 -7.74 -15.66
C ASP A 300 -15.83 -6.20 -15.59
N ASP A 301 -14.77 -5.51 -15.15
CA ASP A 301 -14.68 -4.05 -15.12
C ASP A 301 -13.40 -3.52 -15.82
N PRO A 302 -13.51 -2.84 -16.98
CA PRO A 302 -12.35 -2.34 -17.73
C PRO A 302 -11.57 -1.26 -16.97
N ARG A 303 -12.20 -0.52 -16.05
CA ARG A 303 -11.53 0.53 -15.27
C ARG A 303 -10.55 -0.10 -14.28
N VAL A 304 -10.93 -1.22 -13.66
CA VAL A 304 -10.05 -2.01 -12.79
C VAL A 304 -8.88 -2.62 -13.58
N GLN A 305 -9.09 -3.05 -14.83
CA GLN A 305 -7.98 -3.53 -15.69
C GLN A 305 -6.94 -2.43 -15.96
N VAL A 306 -7.39 -1.19 -16.17
CA VAL A 306 -6.48 -0.03 -16.31
C VAL A 306 -5.72 0.21 -14.99
N ALA A 307 -6.40 0.09 -13.85
CA ALA A 307 -5.76 0.20 -12.54
C ALA A 307 -4.72 -0.91 -12.28
N ASP A 308 -4.99 -2.18 -12.62
CA ASP A 308 -4.03 -3.32 -12.52
C ASP A 308 -2.76 -3.03 -13.34
N LEU A 309 -2.96 -2.61 -14.59
CA LEU A 309 -1.87 -2.24 -15.50
C LEU A 309 -0.99 -1.17 -14.85
N LEU A 310 -1.60 -0.09 -14.34
CA LEU A 310 -0.89 1.01 -13.70
C LEU A 310 -0.20 0.56 -12.40
N ALA A 311 -0.88 -0.18 -11.52
CA ALA A 311 -0.32 -0.70 -10.28
C ALA A 311 0.92 -1.55 -10.57
N GLY A 312 0.81 -2.48 -11.51
CA GLY A 312 1.94 -3.31 -11.85
C GLY A 312 3.07 -2.55 -12.56
N VAL A 313 2.78 -1.57 -13.42
CA VAL A 313 3.81 -0.67 -13.99
C VAL A 313 4.55 0.01 -12.85
N ALA A 314 3.83 0.63 -11.92
CA ALA A 314 4.38 1.31 -10.77
C ALA A 314 5.24 0.39 -9.89
N ARG A 315 4.83 -0.87 -9.70
CA ARG A 315 5.60 -1.85 -8.91
C ARG A 315 6.94 -2.21 -9.56
N ARG A 316 6.96 -2.36 -10.89
CA ARG A 316 8.16 -2.81 -11.61
C ARG A 316 9.08 -1.68 -12.04
N LEU A 317 8.52 -0.50 -12.27
CA LEU A 317 9.23 0.70 -12.70
C LEU A 317 8.84 1.88 -11.81
N PRO A 318 9.09 1.82 -10.48
CA PRO A 318 8.64 2.87 -9.55
C PRO A 318 9.21 4.25 -9.88
N GLU A 319 10.39 4.32 -10.51
CA GLU A 319 11.03 5.56 -10.96
C GLU A 319 10.29 6.26 -12.10
N THR A 320 9.48 5.52 -12.87
CA THR A 320 8.68 6.11 -13.96
C THR A 320 7.42 6.82 -13.45
N ILE A 321 7.02 6.54 -12.20
CA ILE A 321 5.86 7.17 -11.57
C ILE A 321 6.33 8.41 -10.82
N THR A 322 6.04 9.58 -11.37
CA THR A 322 6.51 10.86 -10.86
C THR A 322 5.41 11.92 -10.90
N GLY A 323 5.69 13.07 -10.26
CA GLY A 323 4.85 14.26 -10.34
C GLY A 323 3.40 13.99 -9.91
N ALA A 324 2.45 14.42 -10.75
CA ALA A 324 1.02 14.37 -10.46
C ALA A 324 0.44 12.95 -10.29
N LEU A 325 1.12 11.92 -10.80
CA LEU A 325 0.65 10.53 -10.67
C LEU A 325 1.00 9.91 -9.31
N LEU A 326 1.97 10.47 -8.58
CA LEU A 326 2.47 9.87 -7.35
C LEU A 326 1.89 10.55 -6.10
N SER A 327 1.42 9.75 -5.15
CA SER A 327 1.01 10.22 -3.83
C SER A 327 2.19 10.90 -3.13
N PRO A 328 2.06 12.18 -2.69
CA PRO A 328 3.11 12.86 -1.91
C PRO A 328 3.36 12.19 -0.56
N THR A 329 2.40 11.39 -0.11
CA THR A 329 2.42 10.65 1.15
C THR A 329 2.91 9.22 0.99
N SER A 330 3.28 8.79 -0.22
CA SER A 330 3.86 7.46 -0.48
C SER A 330 4.92 7.12 0.56
N LEU A 331 4.87 5.91 1.10
CA LEU A 331 5.87 5.40 2.02
C LEU A 331 7.08 4.92 1.23
N ARG A 332 7.76 5.84 0.55
CA ARG A 332 9.06 5.59 -0.08
C ARG A 332 10.04 6.65 0.42
N ASP A 333 11.32 6.34 0.43
CA ASP A 333 12.36 7.33 0.69
C ASP A 333 12.44 8.27 -0.53
N PRO A 334 12.07 9.56 -0.43
CA PRO A 334 12.41 10.50 -1.48
C PRO A 334 13.93 10.68 -1.42
N ALA A 335 14.61 10.17 -2.46
CA ALA A 335 16.02 10.47 -2.71
C ALA A 335 16.24 12.00 -2.77
#